data_AF-R7QY34-F1
#
_entry.id   AF-R7QY34-F1
#
_cell.length_a   1.000
_cell.length_b   1.000
_cell.length_c   1.000
_cell.angle_alpha   90.00
_cell.angle_beta   90.00
_cell.angle_gamma   90.00
#
_symmetry.space_group_name_H-M   'P 1'
#
loop_
_entity.id
_entity.type
_entity.pdbx_description
1 polymer ?
#
loop_
_entity_poly.entity_id
_entity_poly.type
_entity_poly.pdbx_seq_one_letter_code
_entity_poly.pdbx_strand_id
1 'polypeptide(L)'
;MKKMKKIAAISLAAAMTIAMAGCGNSVPKNTVNSVDDLEGKKIGVQLGTTGDIYASDYEGDDAGTTIERYNKGTDAVQALKQGKVDCVIIDEQPAKAFVEKNSDLKILDDAFADEEYAICISKDRSDLTEAFNGAIEELKADGTLDDIVNNYIGDDTKGKTPYESPADADHSKGTLKMATNAAFEPYEYYDGDKITGIDADMARAICDKLGYDLEIDDMEFDSIITAVSSGKADFGAAGMTVTEDRLKNIDFTDTYATARQVIIVRGN
;
A
#
# COMPACT_ATOMS: atom_id res chain seq x y z
N MET A 1 -17.51 80.60 -13.69
CA MET A 1 -18.08 80.14 -12.40
C MET A 1 -19.44 79.50 -12.63
N LYS A 2 -19.59 78.29 -12.10
CA LYS A 2 -20.77 77.41 -11.95
C LYS A 2 -22.16 78.07 -12.03
N LYS A 3 -23.08 77.44 -12.77
CA LYS A 3 -24.46 77.21 -12.32
C LYS A 3 -24.88 75.78 -12.65
N MET A 4 -24.86 74.94 -11.61
CA MET A 4 -25.50 73.62 -11.57
C MET A 4 -27.03 73.79 -11.55
N LYS A 5 -27.75 72.99 -12.34
CA LYS A 5 -29.13 72.58 -12.03
C LYS A 5 -29.21 71.04 -12.06
N LYS A 6 -29.41 70.51 -10.85
CA LYS A 6 -30.14 69.30 -10.40
C LYS A 6 -31.23 68.82 -11.39
N ILE A 7 -31.68 67.56 -11.52
CA ILE A 7 -31.56 66.25 -10.85
C ILE A 7 -32.31 65.27 -11.78
N ALA A 8 -31.88 64.02 -11.90
CA ALA A 8 -32.75 62.82 -11.88
C ALA A 8 -31.87 61.57 -11.94
N ALA A 9 -31.43 61.08 -10.78
CA ALA A 9 -30.86 59.75 -10.65
C ALA A 9 -32.03 58.78 -10.43
N ILE A 10 -32.31 57.93 -11.43
CA ILE A 10 -33.19 56.77 -11.27
C ILE A 10 -32.33 55.67 -10.64
N SER A 11 -32.54 55.45 -9.36
CA SER A 11 -32.01 54.30 -8.61
C SER A 11 -32.72 53.03 -9.07
N LEU A 12 -32.09 52.26 -9.95
CA LEU A 12 -32.49 50.88 -10.22
C LEU A 12 -31.74 49.98 -9.24
N ALA A 13 -32.31 49.76 -8.06
CA ALA A 13 -31.87 48.72 -7.16
C ALA A 13 -32.29 47.38 -7.76
N ALA A 14 -31.44 46.80 -8.60
CA ALA A 14 -31.54 45.39 -8.94
C ALA A 14 -31.16 44.60 -7.69
N ALA A 15 -32.15 44.00 -7.04
CA ALA A 15 -31.95 43.04 -5.98
C ALA A 15 -31.19 41.83 -6.56
N MET A 16 -29.88 41.78 -6.33
CA MET A 16 -29.13 40.52 -6.43
C MET A 16 -29.60 39.64 -5.27
N THR A 17 -30.55 38.75 -5.55
CA THR A 17 -30.72 37.52 -4.78
C THR A 17 -29.44 36.71 -4.97
N ILE A 18 -28.53 36.83 -4.01
CA ILE A 18 -27.46 35.85 -3.82
C ILE A 18 -28.15 34.55 -3.45
N ALA A 19 -28.30 33.66 -4.44
CA ALA A 19 -28.55 32.26 -4.15
C ALA A 19 -27.28 31.75 -3.45
N MET A 20 -27.32 31.71 -2.12
CA MET A 20 -26.38 30.89 -1.35
C MET A 20 -26.74 29.43 -1.65
N ALA A 21 -26.25 28.92 -2.77
CA ALA A 21 -26.02 27.50 -2.90
C ALA A 21 -25.01 27.18 -1.79
N GLY A 22 -25.51 26.59 -0.70
CA GLY A 22 -24.65 26.06 0.34
C GLY A 22 -23.75 25.04 -0.31
N CYS A 23 -22.48 25.38 -0.53
CA CYS A 23 -21.41 24.42 -0.72
C CYS A 23 -21.21 23.69 0.62
N GLY A 24 -22.19 22.86 0.98
CA GLY A 24 -21.92 21.75 1.87
C GLY A 24 -21.08 20.78 1.06
N ASN A 25 -19.80 20.66 1.38
CA ASN A 25 -18.95 19.56 0.94
C ASN A 25 -19.51 18.25 1.51
N SER A 26 -20.65 17.78 1.01
CA SER A 26 -21.15 16.45 1.32
C SER A 26 -20.31 15.46 0.54
N VAL A 27 -19.56 14.62 1.25
CA VAL A 27 -18.88 13.46 0.64
C VAL A 27 -19.94 12.64 -0.12
N PRO A 28 -19.68 12.24 -1.37
CA PRO A 28 -20.63 11.42 -2.15
C PRO A 28 -20.95 10.11 -1.42
N LYS A 29 -22.21 9.66 -1.52
CA LYS A 29 -22.64 8.35 -0.98
C LYS A 29 -21.85 7.21 -1.62
N ASN A 30 -21.73 6.08 -0.92
CA ASN A 30 -21.17 4.89 -1.54
C ASN A 30 -22.06 4.40 -2.70
N THR A 31 -21.42 4.01 -3.80
CA THR A 31 -22.08 3.43 -4.97
C THR A 31 -21.41 2.15 -5.48
N VAL A 32 -20.46 1.60 -4.71
CA VAL A 32 -19.73 0.36 -5.01
C VAL A 32 -20.03 -0.64 -3.89
N ASN A 33 -20.65 -1.77 -4.22
CA ASN A 33 -21.02 -2.82 -3.25
C ASN A 33 -20.43 -4.19 -3.61
N SER A 34 -19.92 -4.35 -4.83
CA SER A 34 -19.24 -5.55 -5.33
C SER A 34 -18.27 -5.18 -6.45
N VAL A 35 -17.50 -6.16 -6.93
CA VAL A 35 -16.63 -6.00 -8.11
C VAL A 35 -17.43 -5.61 -9.36
N ASP A 36 -18.68 -6.08 -9.49
CA ASP A 36 -19.57 -5.78 -10.62
C ASP A 36 -19.96 -4.29 -10.70
N ASP A 37 -19.77 -3.52 -9.62
CA ASP A 37 -20.08 -2.09 -9.58
C ASP A 37 -18.88 -1.20 -9.98
N LEU A 38 -17.75 -1.76 -10.44
CA LEU A 38 -16.53 -0.99 -10.75
C LEU A 38 -16.59 -0.19 -12.06
N GLU A 39 -17.41 -0.61 -13.03
CA GLU A 39 -17.59 0.14 -14.29
C GLU A 39 -18.13 1.56 -14.04
N GLY A 40 -17.54 2.54 -14.72
CA GLY A 40 -17.83 3.96 -14.60
C GLY A 40 -17.34 4.62 -13.30
N LYS A 41 -16.51 3.95 -12.49
CA LYS A 41 -16.03 4.48 -11.21
C LYS A 41 -14.68 5.16 -11.31
N LYS A 42 -14.37 5.95 -10.28
CA LYS A 42 -13.01 6.42 -10.00
C LYS A 42 -12.37 5.49 -8.98
N ILE A 43 -11.36 4.73 -9.39
CA ILE A 43 -10.74 3.71 -8.55
C ILE A 43 -9.37 4.23 -8.11
N GLY A 44 -9.16 4.32 -6.79
CA GLY A 44 -7.84 4.62 -6.22
C GLY A 44 -7.00 3.36 -6.07
N VAL A 45 -5.73 3.41 -6.46
CA VAL A 45 -4.78 2.31 -6.33
C VAL A 45 -3.40 2.82 -5.93
N GLN A 46 -2.56 1.95 -5.35
CA GLN A 46 -1.14 2.23 -5.19
C GLN A 46 -0.39 1.86 -6.48
N LEU A 47 0.37 2.80 -7.03
CA LEU A 47 1.10 2.67 -8.29
C LEU A 47 2.03 1.45 -8.29
N GLY A 48 1.95 0.63 -9.35
CA GLY A 48 2.82 -0.51 -9.58
C GLY A 48 2.42 -1.79 -8.83
N THR A 49 1.42 -1.73 -7.95
CA THR A 49 0.85 -2.92 -7.29
C THR A 49 0.03 -3.77 -8.25
N THR A 50 -0.25 -5.01 -7.87
CA THR A 50 -1.18 -5.89 -8.59
C THR A 50 -2.61 -5.35 -8.59
N GLY A 51 -3.02 -4.65 -7.52
CA GLY A 51 -4.27 -3.87 -7.50
C GLY A 51 -4.33 -2.83 -8.64
N ASP A 52 -3.25 -2.08 -8.87
CA ASP A 52 -3.13 -1.15 -10.02
C ASP A 52 -3.16 -1.88 -11.37
N ILE A 53 -2.33 -2.92 -11.52
CA ILE A 53 -2.21 -3.68 -12.77
C ILE A 53 -3.58 -4.24 -13.19
N TYR A 54 -4.31 -4.87 -12.27
CA TYR A 54 -5.60 -5.49 -12.59
C TYR A 54 -6.73 -4.46 -12.68
N ALA A 55 -6.71 -3.37 -11.90
CA ALA A 55 -7.69 -2.30 -12.04
C ALA A 55 -7.58 -1.58 -13.40
N SER A 56 -6.39 -1.58 -14.00
CA SER A 56 -6.16 -0.98 -15.32
C SER A 56 -6.98 -1.62 -16.44
N ASP A 57 -7.48 -2.85 -16.26
CA ASP A 57 -8.37 -3.50 -17.24
C ASP A 57 -9.73 -2.79 -17.40
N TYR A 58 -10.13 -1.99 -16.40
CA TYR A 58 -11.35 -1.18 -16.47
C TYR A 58 -11.09 0.22 -17.07
N GLU A 59 -9.84 0.68 -17.14
CA GLU A 59 -9.52 2.06 -17.48
C GLU A 59 -9.95 2.41 -18.92
N GLY A 60 -10.81 3.42 -19.06
CA GLY A 60 -11.30 3.86 -20.37
C GLY A 60 -12.35 2.95 -21.00
N ASP A 61 -13.03 2.12 -20.20
CA ASP A 61 -14.25 1.42 -20.62
C ASP A 61 -15.35 2.38 -21.15
N ASP A 62 -16.40 1.81 -21.74
CA ASP A 62 -17.53 2.59 -22.29
C ASP A 62 -18.30 3.37 -21.20
N ALA A 63 -18.15 2.98 -19.93
CA ALA A 63 -18.78 3.63 -18.78
C ALA A 63 -17.94 4.81 -18.23
N GLY A 64 -16.69 4.96 -18.67
CA GLY A 64 -15.79 6.06 -18.31
C GLY A 64 -15.03 5.84 -17.01
N THR A 65 -14.68 4.60 -16.66
CA THR A 65 -13.84 4.29 -15.48
C THR A 65 -12.47 4.97 -15.58
N THR A 66 -11.97 5.49 -14.46
CA THR A 66 -10.65 6.12 -14.36
C THR A 66 -9.86 5.56 -13.18
N ILE A 67 -8.56 5.33 -13.37
CA ILE A 67 -7.67 4.82 -12.32
C ILE A 67 -6.79 5.95 -11.79
N GLU A 68 -7.00 6.32 -10.53
CA GLU A 68 -6.22 7.33 -9.82
C GLU A 68 -5.09 6.65 -9.05
N ARG A 69 -3.86 6.82 -9.53
CA ARG A 69 -2.68 6.15 -9.00
C ARG A 69 -2.00 7.02 -7.95
N TYR A 70 -1.71 6.42 -6.81
CA TYR A 70 -1.05 7.06 -5.67
C TYR A 70 0.27 6.35 -5.35
N ASN A 71 1.23 7.11 -4.85
CA ASN A 71 2.52 6.59 -4.41
C ASN A 71 2.40 5.68 -3.17
N LYS A 72 1.42 5.95 -2.31
CA LYS A 72 1.16 5.22 -1.06
C LYS A 72 -0.32 4.85 -0.95
N GLY A 73 -0.61 3.65 -0.44
CA GLY A 73 -1.98 3.23 -0.13
C GLY A 73 -2.70 4.19 0.83
N THR A 74 -1.96 4.80 1.77
CA THR A 74 -2.50 5.83 2.68
C THR A 74 -3.14 6.99 1.93
N ASP A 75 -2.53 7.43 0.82
CA ASP A 75 -2.97 8.59 0.06
C ASP A 75 -4.22 8.25 -0.76
N ALA A 76 -4.29 7.03 -1.30
CA ALA A 76 -5.49 6.50 -1.96
C ALA A 76 -6.68 6.46 -0.98
N VAL A 77 -6.46 5.96 0.24
CA VAL A 77 -7.48 5.92 1.29
C VAL A 77 -7.90 7.33 1.72
N GLN A 78 -6.98 8.30 1.82
CA GLN A 78 -7.36 9.69 2.09
C GLN A 78 -8.19 10.30 0.95
N ALA A 79 -7.87 9.97 -0.30
CA ALA A 79 -8.66 10.39 -1.45
C ALA A 79 -10.09 9.82 -1.41
N LEU A 80 -10.25 8.56 -0.99
CA LEU A 80 -11.55 7.91 -0.80
C LEU A 80 -12.40 8.65 0.24
N LYS A 81 -11.80 8.97 1.40
CA LYS A 81 -12.48 9.72 2.48
C LYS A 81 -12.89 11.13 2.05
N GLN A 82 -12.11 11.74 1.16
CA GLN A 82 -12.40 13.06 0.60
C GLN A 82 -13.42 13.01 -0.56
N GLY A 83 -13.85 11.81 -0.98
CA GLY A 83 -14.78 11.65 -2.11
C GLY A 83 -14.14 11.92 -3.47
N LYS A 84 -12.80 11.87 -3.57
CA LYS A 84 -12.06 12.05 -4.83
C LYS A 84 -12.10 10.79 -5.70
N VAL A 85 -12.10 9.63 -5.05
CA VAL A 85 -12.32 8.31 -5.66
C VAL A 85 -13.55 7.65 -5.04
N ASP A 86 -14.16 6.71 -5.77
CA ASP A 86 -15.36 5.99 -5.36
C ASP A 86 -15.03 4.76 -4.50
N CYS A 87 -13.91 4.09 -4.79
CA CYS A 87 -13.37 2.97 -4.04
C CYS A 87 -11.83 2.98 -4.09
N VAL A 88 -11.20 2.14 -3.26
CA VAL A 88 -9.76 1.87 -3.30
C VAL A 88 -9.56 0.37 -3.40
N ILE A 89 -8.73 -0.08 -4.34
CA ILE A 89 -8.28 -1.48 -4.42
C ILE A 89 -6.91 -1.56 -3.75
N ILE A 90 -6.81 -2.40 -2.73
CA ILE A 90 -5.62 -2.57 -1.90
C ILE A 90 -5.66 -3.92 -1.18
N ASP A 91 -4.50 -4.40 -0.77
CA ASP A 91 -4.28 -5.66 -0.10
C ASP A 91 -5.05 -5.79 1.23
N GLU A 92 -5.49 -7.00 1.55
CA GLU A 92 -6.46 -7.27 2.62
C GLU A 92 -5.98 -6.86 4.02
N GLN A 93 -4.74 -7.18 4.40
CA GLN A 93 -4.24 -6.87 5.74
C GLN A 93 -4.03 -5.36 5.94
N PRO A 94 -3.43 -4.62 4.99
CA PRO A 94 -3.47 -3.16 4.97
C PRO A 94 -4.87 -2.57 4.98
N ALA A 95 -5.81 -3.14 4.20
CA ALA A 95 -7.20 -2.70 4.24
C ALA A 95 -7.81 -2.83 5.63
N LYS A 96 -7.56 -3.95 6.33
CA LYS A 96 -7.99 -4.17 7.72
C LYS A 96 -7.39 -3.11 8.65
N ALA A 97 -6.09 -2.84 8.54
CA ALA A 97 -5.43 -1.81 9.34
C ALA A 97 -6.01 -0.41 9.09
N PHE A 98 -6.35 -0.07 7.84
CA PHE A 98 -7.02 1.18 7.51
C PHE A 98 -8.42 1.24 8.10
N VAL A 99 -9.25 0.22 7.91
CA VAL A 99 -10.65 0.21 8.38
C VAL A 99 -10.74 0.19 9.90
N GLU A 100 -9.84 -0.51 10.60
CA GLU A 100 -9.75 -0.49 12.07
C GLU A 100 -9.58 0.94 12.62
N LYS A 101 -8.80 1.77 11.92
CA LYS A 101 -8.52 3.17 12.29
C LYS A 101 -9.56 4.17 11.75
N ASN A 102 -10.46 3.75 10.87
CA ASN A 102 -11.39 4.62 10.15
C ASN A 102 -12.79 4.00 10.11
N SER A 103 -13.60 4.29 11.13
CA SER A 103 -14.97 3.76 11.28
C SER A 103 -15.95 4.16 10.16
N ASP A 104 -15.57 5.12 9.31
CA ASP A 104 -16.33 5.59 8.15
C ASP A 104 -16.01 4.81 6.86
N LEU A 105 -15.11 3.83 6.93
CA LEU A 105 -14.75 2.93 5.82
C LEU A 105 -15.19 1.50 6.12
N LYS A 106 -15.35 0.71 5.06
CA LYS A 106 -15.56 -0.74 5.14
C LYS A 106 -14.86 -1.46 4.00
N ILE A 107 -14.53 -2.72 4.22
CA ILE A 107 -14.04 -3.64 3.18
C ILE A 107 -15.26 -4.37 2.61
N LEU A 108 -15.28 -4.59 1.29
CA LEU A 108 -16.26 -5.50 0.67
C LEU A 108 -15.89 -6.96 0.94
N ASP A 109 -16.88 -7.84 1.01
CA ASP A 109 -16.67 -9.25 1.38
C ASP A 109 -15.92 -10.04 0.29
N ASP A 110 -16.10 -9.65 -0.98
CA ASP A 110 -15.49 -10.33 -2.12
C ASP A 110 -14.05 -9.88 -2.33
N ALA A 111 -13.16 -10.86 -2.52
CA ALA A 111 -11.81 -10.61 -2.96
C ALA A 111 -11.80 -10.09 -4.41
N PHE A 112 -10.91 -9.15 -4.70
CA PHE A 112 -10.67 -8.66 -6.05
C PHE A 112 -9.70 -9.57 -6.82
N ALA A 113 -8.65 -10.02 -6.16
CA ALA A 113 -7.68 -10.99 -6.69
C ALA A 113 -6.99 -11.75 -5.56
N ASP A 114 -6.57 -13.00 -5.81
CA ASP A 114 -5.69 -13.75 -4.91
C ASP A 114 -4.22 -13.47 -5.26
N GLU A 115 -3.34 -13.52 -4.26
CA GLU A 115 -1.93 -13.12 -4.38
C GLU A 115 -1.00 -14.03 -3.56
N GLU A 116 0.26 -14.08 -3.98
CA GLU A 116 1.34 -14.77 -3.29
C GLU A 116 2.53 -13.83 -3.17
N TYR A 117 2.96 -13.54 -1.94
CA TYR A 117 4.08 -12.63 -1.68
C TYR A 117 5.40 -13.38 -1.59
N ALA A 118 6.44 -12.78 -2.19
CA ALA A 118 7.81 -13.25 -2.11
C ALA A 118 8.80 -12.08 -2.07
N ILE A 119 10.03 -12.36 -1.62
CA ILE A 119 11.11 -11.37 -1.61
C ILE A 119 11.71 -11.33 -3.01
N CYS A 120 11.88 -10.13 -3.57
CA CYS A 120 12.47 -9.96 -4.89
C CYS A 120 13.99 -9.76 -4.80
N ILE A 121 14.75 -10.48 -5.63
CA ILE A 121 16.21 -10.49 -5.65
C ILE A 121 16.69 -10.36 -7.10
N SER A 122 17.84 -9.73 -7.33
CA SER A 122 18.39 -9.62 -8.68
C SER A 122 18.63 -11.01 -9.28
N LYS A 123 18.29 -11.20 -10.57
CA LYS A 123 18.57 -12.45 -11.30
C LYS A 123 20.04 -12.81 -11.37
N ASP A 124 20.93 -11.82 -11.21
CA ASP A 124 22.38 -12.02 -11.17
C ASP A 124 22.88 -12.48 -9.79
N ARG A 125 21.97 -12.66 -8.81
CA ARG A 125 22.24 -13.03 -7.41
C ARG A 125 21.49 -14.31 -7.00
N SER A 126 21.50 -15.33 -7.86
CA SER A 126 20.85 -16.62 -7.56
C SER A 126 21.40 -17.28 -6.30
N ASP A 127 22.67 -17.03 -5.95
CA ASP A 127 23.28 -17.44 -4.69
C ASP A 127 22.56 -16.85 -3.48
N LEU A 128 22.12 -15.59 -3.57
CA LEU A 128 21.34 -14.94 -2.53
C LEU A 128 19.91 -15.47 -2.48
N THR A 129 19.27 -15.72 -3.63
CA THR A 129 17.94 -16.36 -3.68
C THR A 129 17.96 -17.73 -2.98
N GLU A 130 18.94 -18.59 -3.30
CA GLU A 130 19.08 -19.91 -2.67
C GLU A 130 19.32 -19.80 -1.16
N ALA A 131 20.18 -18.86 -0.72
CA ALA A 131 20.43 -18.62 0.70
C ALA A 131 19.19 -18.13 1.44
N PHE A 132 18.41 -17.23 0.84
CA PHE A 132 17.16 -16.72 1.42
C PHE A 132 16.11 -17.82 1.53
N ASN A 133 15.95 -18.66 0.50
CA ASN A 133 15.02 -19.80 0.55
C ASN A 133 15.38 -20.77 1.67
N GLY A 134 16.67 -21.13 1.81
CA GLY A 134 17.12 -21.98 2.91
C GLY A 134 16.87 -21.36 4.29
N ALA A 135 17.11 -20.05 4.43
CA ALA A 135 16.83 -19.33 5.68
C ALA A 135 15.32 -19.29 5.99
N ILE A 136 14.47 -19.01 5.00
CA ILE A 136 13.00 -19.00 5.14
C ILE A 136 12.50 -20.38 5.55
N GLU A 137 12.97 -21.46 4.90
CA GLU A 137 12.57 -22.83 5.24
C GLU A 137 12.92 -23.18 6.70
N GLU A 138 14.14 -22.87 7.13
CA GLU A 138 14.59 -23.15 8.49
C GLU A 138 13.84 -22.30 9.55
N LEU A 139 13.66 -20.98 9.30
CA LEU A 139 12.92 -20.08 10.20
C LEU A 139 11.43 -20.41 10.27
N LYS A 140 10.88 -21.02 9.20
CA LYS A 140 9.54 -21.58 9.22
C LYS A 140 9.49 -22.86 10.04
N ALA A 141 10.47 -23.74 9.87
CA ALA A 141 10.53 -25.02 10.55
C ALA A 141 10.74 -24.89 12.07
N ASP A 142 11.45 -23.86 12.53
CA ASP A 142 11.67 -23.59 13.95
C ASP A 142 10.58 -22.72 14.61
N GLY A 143 9.62 -22.20 13.83
CA GLY A 143 8.49 -21.40 14.28
C GLY A 143 8.74 -19.89 14.37
N THR A 144 9.96 -19.42 14.07
CA THR A 144 10.30 -18.00 14.13
C THR A 144 9.43 -17.15 13.19
N LEU A 145 9.18 -17.61 11.96
CA LEU A 145 8.31 -16.86 11.03
C LEU A 145 6.86 -16.81 11.51
N ASP A 146 6.35 -17.91 12.10
CA ASP A 146 5.00 -17.94 12.66
C ASP A 146 4.88 -16.96 13.83
N ASP A 147 5.88 -16.91 14.72
CA ASP A 147 5.93 -15.96 15.83
C ASP A 147 5.99 -14.50 15.37
N ILE A 148 6.76 -14.21 14.31
CA ILE A 148 6.79 -12.90 13.65
C ILE A 148 5.40 -12.54 13.14
N VAL A 149 4.77 -13.40 12.35
CA VAL A 149 3.44 -13.12 11.77
C VAL A 149 2.40 -12.93 12.88
N ASN A 150 2.39 -13.79 13.89
CA ASN A 150 1.46 -13.71 15.03
C ASN A 150 1.62 -12.42 15.84
N ASN A 151 2.83 -11.86 15.91
CA ASN A 151 3.05 -10.57 16.57
C ASN A 151 2.37 -9.40 15.84
N TYR A 152 1.99 -9.55 14.57
CA TYR A 152 1.36 -8.47 13.80
C TYR A 152 -0.09 -8.76 13.41
N ILE A 153 -0.42 -10.04 13.18
CA ILE A 153 -1.75 -10.51 12.76
C ILE A 153 -2.32 -11.42 13.86
N GLY A 154 -3.50 -11.08 14.35
CA GLY A 154 -4.24 -11.84 15.35
C GLY A 154 -4.62 -11.00 16.57
N ASP A 155 -5.91 -11.03 16.93
CA ASP A 155 -6.48 -10.19 18.00
C ASP A 155 -5.79 -10.41 19.35
N ASP A 156 -5.46 -11.66 19.66
CA ASP A 156 -4.87 -12.06 20.94
C ASP A 156 -3.34 -12.18 20.90
N THR A 157 -2.68 -11.94 19.77
CA THR A 157 -1.22 -12.14 19.62
C THR A 157 -0.48 -10.86 19.25
N LYS A 158 -1.18 -9.88 18.66
CA LYS A 158 -0.59 -8.62 18.21
C LYS A 158 0.20 -7.91 19.32
N GLY A 159 1.47 -7.60 19.03
CA GLY A 159 2.42 -6.88 19.88
C GLY A 159 2.99 -7.66 21.07
N LYS A 160 2.77 -8.98 21.17
CA LYS A 160 3.19 -9.78 22.33
C LYS A 160 4.58 -10.40 22.20
N THR A 161 5.06 -10.61 20.98
CA THR A 161 6.29 -11.36 20.67
C THR A 161 7.08 -10.66 19.55
N PRO A 162 7.52 -9.40 19.76
CA PRO A 162 8.32 -8.71 18.75
C PRO A 162 9.62 -9.48 18.50
N TYR A 163 10.04 -9.56 17.25
CA TYR A 163 11.31 -10.20 16.92
C TYR A 163 12.49 -9.35 17.40
N GLU A 164 13.39 -9.98 18.14
CA GLU A 164 14.66 -9.40 18.59
C GLU A 164 15.80 -10.26 18.05
N SER A 165 16.78 -9.62 17.41
CA SER A 165 17.97 -10.31 16.93
C SER A 165 18.68 -11.03 18.09
N PRO A 166 19.10 -12.30 17.91
CA PRO A 166 19.87 -13.02 18.92
C PRO A 166 21.12 -12.23 19.34
N ALA A 167 21.41 -12.19 20.64
CA ALA A 167 22.54 -11.42 21.17
C ALA A 167 23.91 -11.92 20.65
N ASP A 168 23.97 -13.16 20.15
CA ASP A 168 25.14 -13.82 19.58
C ASP A 168 25.08 -13.98 18.06
N ALA A 169 24.15 -13.31 17.37
CA ALA A 169 24.09 -13.29 15.91
C ALA A 169 25.41 -12.73 15.31
N ASP A 170 25.97 -13.44 14.34
CA ASP A 170 27.24 -13.07 13.70
C ASP A 170 26.98 -12.19 12.48
N HIS A 171 27.25 -10.89 12.53
CA HIS A 171 27.04 -9.99 11.38
C HIS A 171 28.33 -9.70 10.59
N SER A 172 29.31 -10.61 10.64
CA SER A 172 30.63 -10.39 10.03
C SER A 172 30.64 -10.38 8.50
N LYS A 173 29.57 -10.81 7.82
CA LYS A 173 29.50 -10.80 6.34
C LYS A 173 29.16 -9.44 5.74
N GLY A 174 28.92 -8.42 6.57
CA GLY A 174 28.61 -7.06 6.14
C GLY A 174 27.11 -6.79 6.17
N THR A 175 26.65 -5.87 5.33
CA THR A 175 25.27 -5.36 5.35
C THR A 175 24.56 -5.70 4.05
N LEU A 176 23.31 -6.17 4.14
CA LEU A 176 22.39 -6.25 3.02
C LEU A 176 21.37 -5.11 3.08
N LYS A 177 21.07 -4.54 1.92
CA LYS A 177 20.10 -3.44 1.76
C LYS A 177 18.76 -3.94 1.25
N MET A 178 17.72 -3.70 2.03
CA MET A 178 16.33 -3.97 1.69
C MET A 178 15.68 -2.72 1.11
N ALA A 179 15.11 -2.81 -0.09
CA ALA A 179 14.20 -1.80 -0.62
C ALA A 179 12.75 -2.11 -0.23
N THR A 180 12.01 -1.11 0.24
CA THR A 180 10.61 -1.27 0.66
C THR A 180 9.78 0.01 0.47
N ASN A 181 8.47 -0.04 0.74
CA ASN A 181 7.58 1.13 0.84
C ASN A 181 6.88 1.13 2.20
N ALA A 182 7.42 1.84 3.19
CA ALA A 182 7.04 1.71 4.60
C ALA A 182 5.71 2.42 4.95
N ALA A 183 4.65 2.12 4.22
CA ALA A 183 3.29 2.63 4.39
C ALA A 183 2.21 1.52 4.34
N PHE A 184 2.62 0.28 4.61
CA PHE A 184 1.88 -0.95 4.32
C PHE A 184 1.77 -1.85 5.57
N GLU A 185 1.23 -1.29 6.66
CA GLU A 185 0.94 -2.04 7.89
C GLU A 185 -0.01 -3.22 7.58
N PRO A 186 0.24 -4.45 8.04
CA PRO A 186 1.23 -4.86 9.04
C PRO A 186 2.62 -5.31 8.53
N TYR A 187 2.88 -5.24 7.22
CA TYR A 187 4.10 -5.82 6.63
C TYR A 187 5.31 -4.90 6.76
N GLU A 188 5.18 -3.63 6.36
CA GLU A 188 6.23 -2.63 6.51
C GLU A 188 5.63 -1.25 6.78
N TYR A 189 6.02 -0.65 7.89
CA TYR A 189 5.52 0.66 8.27
C TYR A 189 6.43 1.31 9.31
N TYR A 190 6.29 2.62 9.46
CA TYR A 190 6.97 3.33 10.54
C TYR A 190 6.24 3.14 11.88
N ASP A 191 6.97 2.65 12.88
CA ASP A 191 6.65 2.82 14.30
C ASP A 191 7.63 3.85 14.91
N GLY A 192 7.13 5.08 15.10
CA GLY A 192 7.98 6.23 15.36
C GLY A 192 8.94 6.49 14.19
N ASP A 193 10.24 6.44 14.47
CA ASP A 193 11.29 6.66 13.46
C ASP A 193 11.84 5.33 12.88
N LYS A 194 11.32 4.17 13.30
CA LYS A 194 11.81 2.85 12.89
C LYS A 194 10.86 2.19 11.90
N ILE A 195 11.40 1.62 10.81
CA ILE A 195 10.65 0.72 9.93
C ILE A 195 10.54 -0.65 10.60
N THR A 196 9.30 -1.12 10.78
CA THR A 196 8.93 -2.39 11.43
C THR A 196 7.81 -3.07 10.64
N GLY A 197 7.43 -4.28 11.05
CA GLY A 197 6.38 -5.07 10.42
C GLY A 197 6.86 -6.46 10.06
N ILE A 198 5.97 -7.28 9.51
CA ILE A 198 6.27 -8.67 9.12
C ILE A 198 7.46 -8.75 8.18
N ASP A 199 7.49 -7.94 7.12
CA ASP A 199 8.55 -7.96 6.11
C ASP A 199 9.88 -7.48 6.71
N ALA A 200 9.85 -6.43 7.53
CA ALA A 200 11.05 -5.89 8.17
C ALA A 200 11.65 -6.86 9.21
N ASP A 201 10.80 -7.54 9.99
CA ASP A 201 11.24 -8.49 11.02
C ASP A 201 11.68 -9.82 10.42
N MET A 202 10.97 -10.31 9.38
CA MET A 202 11.40 -11.48 8.61
C MET A 202 12.75 -11.22 7.93
N ALA A 203 12.91 -10.06 7.28
CA ALA A 203 14.18 -9.69 6.66
C ALA A 203 15.33 -9.65 7.68
N ARG A 204 15.06 -9.16 8.89
CA ARG A 204 16.05 -9.14 9.99
C ARG A 204 16.40 -10.55 10.42
N ALA A 205 15.41 -11.42 10.62
CA ALA A 205 15.64 -12.81 10.99
C ALA A 205 16.45 -13.58 9.94
N ILE A 206 16.17 -13.35 8.66
CA ILE A 206 16.95 -13.91 7.54
C ILE A 206 18.39 -13.38 7.58
N CYS A 207 18.59 -12.07 7.76
CA CYS A 207 19.93 -11.48 7.81
C CYS A 207 20.74 -12.00 9.02
N ASP A 208 20.16 -12.03 10.21
CA ASP A 208 20.80 -12.55 11.43
C ASP A 208 21.27 -14.00 11.22
N LYS A 209 20.42 -14.82 10.59
CA LYS A 209 20.71 -16.23 10.30
C LYS A 209 21.79 -16.41 9.24
N LEU A 210 21.78 -15.58 8.21
CA LEU A 210 22.77 -15.63 7.12
C LEU A 210 24.08 -14.93 7.49
N GLY A 211 24.08 -14.16 8.56
CA GLY A 211 25.21 -13.49 9.16
C GLY A 211 25.51 -12.09 8.60
N TYR A 212 24.46 -11.36 8.26
CA TYR A 212 24.50 -10.00 7.73
C TYR A 212 23.78 -9.03 8.67
N ASP A 213 24.23 -7.77 8.69
CA ASP A 213 23.42 -6.65 9.13
C ASP A 213 22.34 -6.31 8.10
N LEU A 214 21.24 -5.69 8.55
CA LEU A 214 20.16 -5.21 7.70
C LEU A 214 20.10 -3.67 7.69
N GLU A 215 20.12 -3.09 6.50
CA GLU A 215 19.77 -1.69 6.23
C GLU A 215 18.45 -1.65 5.43
N ILE A 216 17.48 -0.82 5.84
CA ILE A 216 16.17 -0.73 5.17
C ILE A 216 16.00 0.66 4.57
N ASP A 217 15.77 0.71 3.26
CA ASP A 217 15.52 1.91 2.47
C ASP A 217 14.04 2.00 2.07
N ASP A 218 13.37 3.05 2.55
CA ASP A 218 12.01 3.42 2.14
C ASP A 218 12.02 4.19 0.81
N MET A 219 11.22 3.73 -0.16
CA MET A 219 11.10 4.32 -1.48
C MET A 219 9.71 4.07 -2.08
N GLU A 220 9.45 4.60 -3.27
CA GLU A 220 8.20 4.32 -3.99
C GLU A 220 8.13 2.85 -4.44
N PHE A 221 6.97 2.22 -4.29
CA PHE A 221 6.80 0.79 -4.53
C PHE A 221 7.22 0.36 -5.96
N ASP A 222 6.84 1.16 -6.97
CA ASP A 222 7.17 0.93 -8.37
C ASP A 222 8.69 1.03 -8.67
N SER A 223 9.46 1.65 -7.77
CA SER A 223 10.91 1.78 -7.89
C SER A 223 11.70 0.59 -7.30
N ILE A 224 11.08 -0.27 -6.48
CA ILE A 224 11.74 -1.35 -5.74
C ILE A 224 12.46 -2.31 -6.70
N ILE A 225 11.74 -2.88 -7.67
CA ILE A 225 12.32 -3.84 -8.62
C ILE A 225 13.51 -3.22 -9.38
N THR A 226 13.38 -1.95 -9.78
CA THR A 226 14.48 -1.25 -10.46
C THR A 226 15.68 -1.05 -9.54
N ALA A 227 15.47 -0.72 -8.27
CA ALA A 227 16.53 -0.58 -7.29
C ALA A 227 17.28 -1.91 -7.07
N VAL A 228 16.56 -3.02 -7.00
CA VAL A 228 17.16 -4.35 -6.83
C VAL A 228 17.87 -4.81 -8.11
N SER A 229 17.23 -4.73 -9.28
CA SER A 229 17.84 -5.13 -10.55
C SER A 229 19.08 -4.32 -10.90
N SER A 230 19.17 -3.05 -10.46
CA SER A 230 20.35 -2.19 -10.68
C SER A 230 21.46 -2.35 -9.63
N GLY A 231 21.22 -3.13 -8.57
CA GLY A 231 22.16 -3.30 -7.46
C GLY A 231 22.24 -2.09 -6.51
N LYS A 232 21.27 -1.17 -6.57
CA LYS A 232 21.13 -0.09 -5.56
C LYS A 232 20.69 -0.66 -4.21
N ALA A 233 19.83 -1.67 -4.24
CA ALA A 233 19.45 -2.50 -3.11
C ALA A 233 19.81 -3.97 -3.41
N ASP A 234 20.02 -4.79 -2.37
CA ASP A 234 20.35 -6.21 -2.53
C ASP A 234 19.08 -7.06 -2.74
N PHE A 235 17.99 -6.68 -2.09
CA PHE A 235 16.69 -7.34 -2.21
C PHE A 235 15.54 -6.37 -1.91
N GLY A 236 14.31 -6.77 -2.23
CA GLY A 236 13.10 -6.03 -1.91
C GLY A 236 12.08 -6.91 -1.19
N ALA A 237 11.54 -6.40 -0.09
CA ALA A 237 10.43 -7.00 0.66
C ALA A 237 9.41 -5.89 0.92
N ALA A 238 8.20 -6.05 0.39
CA ALA A 238 7.13 -5.06 0.46
C ALA A 238 5.76 -5.65 0.10
N GLY A 239 5.43 -6.84 0.64
CA GLY A 239 4.24 -7.59 0.20
C GLY A 239 4.21 -7.83 -1.31
N MET A 240 5.37 -8.12 -1.92
CA MET A 240 5.51 -8.09 -3.37
C MET A 240 4.91 -9.36 -4.02
N THR A 241 3.77 -9.21 -4.68
CA THR A 241 3.13 -10.31 -5.43
C THR A 241 4.01 -10.85 -6.56
N VAL A 242 4.15 -12.18 -6.67
CA VAL A 242 4.82 -12.80 -7.82
C VAL A 242 3.94 -12.71 -9.07
N THR A 243 4.46 -12.14 -10.15
CA THR A 243 3.77 -12.08 -11.45
C THR A 243 4.68 -12.50 -12.59
N GLU A 244 4.11 -13.03 -13.67
CA GLU A 244 4.86 -13.42 -14.87
C GLU A 244 5.66 -12.25 -15.46
N ASP A 245 5.12 -11.03 -15.41
CA ASP A 245 5.80 -9.84 -15.90
C ASP A 245 6.98 -9.42 -15.03
N ARG A 246 6.84 -9.49 -13.69
CA ARG A 246 7.95 -9.20 -12.77
C ARG A 246 9.07 -10.22 -12.96
N LEU A 247 8.74 -11.51 -13.10
CA LEU A 247 9.69 -12.61 -13.33
C LEU A 247 10.55 -12.46 -14.59
N LYS A 248 10.19 -11.58 -15.54
CA LYS A 248 11.05 -11.26 -16.69
C LYS A 248 12.30 -10.47 -16.27
N ASN A 249 12.22 -9.67 -15.22
CA ASN A 249 13.25 -8.68 -14.84
C ASN A 249 13.88 -8.94 -13.47
N ILE A 250 13.20 -9.70 -12.61
CA ILE A 250 13.63 -9.98 -11.23
C ILE A 250 13.50 -11.47 -10.92
N ASP A 251 14.23 -11.95 -9.93
CA ASP A 251 14.03 -13.26 -9.32
C ASP A 251 13.22 -13.12 -8.03
N PHE A 252 12.63 -14.22 -7.57
CA PHE A 252 11.87 -14.26 -6.32
C PHE A 252 12.30 -15.45 -5.46
N THR A 253 12.24 -15.26 -4.15
CA THR A 253 12.26 -16.37 -3.20
C THR A 253 11.02 -17.26 -3.35
N ASP A 254 10.99 -18.36 -2.61
CA ASP A 254 9.75 -19.06 -2.32
C ASP A 254 8.75 -18.10 -1.62
N THR A 255 7.46 -18.36 -1.80
CA THR A 255 6.40 -17.49 -1.25
C THR A 255 6.32 -17.66 0.26
N TYR A 256 6.22 -16.53 0.98
CA TYR A 256 6.16 -16.53 2.44
C TYR A 256 4.75 -16.24 2.98
N ALA A 257 3.86 -15.70 2.15
CA ALA A 257 2.48 -15.39 2.52
C ALA A 257 1.53 -15.52 1.32
N THR A 258 0.32 -16.01 1.62
CA THR A 258 -0.83 -15.94 0.72
C THR A 258 -1.64 -14.69 1.08
N ALA A 259 -2.04 -13.90 0.09
CA ALA A 259 -2.74 -12.64 0.30
C ALA A 259 -3.85 -12.43 -0.74
N ARG A 260 -4.53 -11.29 -0.64
CA ARG A 260 -5.65 -10.91 -1.51
C ARG A 260 -5.70 -9.41 -1.68
N GLN A 261 -6.03 -8.95 -2.89
CA GLN A 261 -6.56 -7.62 -3.11
C GLN A 261 -8.03 -7.57 -2.70
N VAL A 262 -8.44 -6.50 -2.04
CA VAL A 262 -9.83 -6.22 -1.67
C VAL A 262 -10.21 -4.80 -2.04
N ILE A 263 -11.50 -4.49 -1.90
CA ILE A 263 -12.04 -3.16 -2.19
C ILE A 263 -12.45 -2.48 -0.89
N ILE A 264 -11.86 -1.31 -0.61
CA ILE A 264 -12.31 -0.40 0.45
C ILE A 264 -13.30 0.60 -0.15
N VAL A 265 -14.42 0.78 0.53
CA VAL A 265 -15.44 1.77 0.21
C VAL A 265 -15.80 2.61 1.43
N ARG A 266 -16.50 3.72 1.22
CA ARG A 266 -17.12 4.47 2.32
C ARG A 266 -18.28 3.66 2.91
N GLY A 267 -18.48 3.77 4.23
CA GLY A 267 -19.51 3.02 4.97
C GLY A 267 -20.93 3.57 4.87
N ASN A 268 -21.17 4.68 4.16
CA ASN A 268 -22.41 5.47 4.21
C ASN A 268 -23.21 5.56 2.90
#